data_AF-A0A812JCU1-F1
#
_entry.id   AF-A0A812JCU1-F1
#
_cell.length_a   1.000
_cell.length_b   1.000
_cell.length_c   1.000
_cell.angle_alpha   90.00
_cell.angle_beta   90.00
_cell.angle_gamma   90.00
#
_symmetry.space_group_name_H-M   'P 1'
#
loop_
_entity.id
_entity.type
_entity.pdbx_description
1 polymer ?
#
loop_
_entity_poly.entity_id
_entity_poly.type
_entity_poly.pdbx_seq_one_letter_code
_entity_poly.pdbx_strand_id
1 'polypeptide(L)'
;MNRSIYDKKLQDTVNIWRLIEISAAFSYLNFIRWLCGLPKVIQVSIEGLLLVELLAHFFATRCAERRAFLKNPYNIIDFVAILPMALRLQVGIATPTRDENAVIHYLLYCLVPVVRQLKLIRKFPKVQLLLHVLSTTFDALKLLLFLVCLIVLMFGCAFYVLEPEAMDSLSTSIYLCTVTVTTVGTCDMNPVTPVGKIMAGALCLTSVLFMAMPLSVLGNAMSQTWADRHRIVLITQARRKLKNLGYTAEHMPKLFSKFDKDGNGELEMDEFCDLVAKMRIGMKHSEATELFLAFDEDGDGGITEMEFMKALYPLDYRRIYRRASGVSWGA
;
A
#
# COMPACT_ATOMS: atom_id res chain seq x y z
N MET A 1 -8.60 -8.61 -37.34
CA MET A 1 -9.65 -9.45 -36.75
C MET A 1 -9.34 -9.94 -35.32
N ASN A 2 -8.08 -10.14 -34.92
CA ASN A 2 -7.74 -10.63 -33.57
C ASN A 2 -7.84 -9.61 -32.42
N ARG A 3 -7.70 -8.29 -32.65
CA ARG A 3 -7.77 -7.28 -31.57
C ARG A 3 -9.14 -7.24 -30.85
N SER A 4 -10.23 -7.39 -31.60
CA SER A 4 -11.60 -7.41 -31.06
C SER A 4 -11.87 -8.61 -30.14
N ILE A 5 -11.20 -9.75 -30.35
CA ILE A 5 -11.36 -10.96 -29.54
C ILE A 5 -10.63 -10.83 -28.20
N TYR A 6 -9.45 -10.18 -28.20
CA TYR A 6 -8.70 -9.90 -26.97
C TYR A 6 -9.40 -8.86 -26.09
N ASP A 7 -9.94 -7.79 -26.67
CA ASP A 7 -10.71 -6.80 -25.92
C ASP A 7 -11.97 -7.41 -25.30
N LYS A 8 -12.67 -8.31 -26.02
CA LYS A 8 -13.84 -9.01 -25.48
C LYS A 8 -13.49 -9.91 -24.30
N LYS A 9 -12.42 -10.71 -24.40
CA LYS A 9 -11.94 -11.54 -23.29
C LYS A 9 -11.48 -10.71 -22.08
N LEU A 10 -10.82 -9.58 -22.31
CA LEU A 10 -10.39 -8.69 -21.24
C LEU A 10 -11.61 -8.08 -20.53
N GLN A 11 -12.61 -7.65 -21.29
CA GLN A 11 -13.84 -7.04 -20.78
C GLN A 11 -14.75 -8.05 -20.05
N ASP A 12 -14.80 -9.30 -20.53
CA ASP A 12 -15.47 -10.41 -19.84
C ASP A 12 -14.77 -10.75 -18.53
N THR A 13 -13.43 -10.73 -18.51
CA THR A 13 -12.64 -10.96 -17.29
C THR A 13 -12.87 -9.82 -16.27
N VAL A 14 -12.89 -8.56 -16.73
CA VAL A 14 -13.19 -7.39 -15.88
C VAL A 14 -14.61 -7.44 -15.32
N ASN A 15 -15.59 -7.86 -16.11
CA ASN A 15 -16.98 -8.03 -15.64
C ASN A 15 -17.11 -9.15 -14.60
N ILE A 16 -16.38 -10.26 -14.77
CA ILE A 16 -16.30 -11.33 -13.77
C ILE A 16 -15.65 -10.83 -12.48
N TRP A 17 -14.57 -10.05 -12.56
CA TRP A 17 -13.94 -9.45 -11.37
C TRP A 17 -14.84 -8.42 -10.68
N ARG A 18 -15.59 -7.60 -11.41
CA ARG A 18 -16.61 -6.69 -10.83
C ARG A 18 -17.72 -7.46 -10.12
N LEU A 19 -18.17 -8.58 -10.67
CA LEU A 19 -19.15 -9.47 -10.03
C LEU A 19 -18.57 -10.15 -8.79
N ILE A 20 -17.28 -10.51 -8.79
CA ILE A 20 -16.58 -11.05 -7.62
C ILE A 20 -16.37 -9.98 -6.55
N GLU A 21 -16.08 -8.72 -6.91
CA GLU A 21 -15.95 -7.62 -5.95
C GLU A 21 -17.29 -7.21 -5.34
N ILE A 22 -18.36 -7.14 -6.15
CA ILE A 22 -19.72 -6.89 -5.67
C ILE A 22 -20.20 -8.08 -4.82
N SER A 23 -19.90 -9.31 -5.22
CA SER A 23 -20.15 -10.53 -4.42
C SER A 23 -19.33 -10.54 -3.14
N ALA A 24 -18.07 -10.11 -3.16
CA ALA A 24 -17.22 -10.03 -1.97
C ALA A 24 -17.71 -8.93 -1.03
N ALA A 25 -18.13 -7.75 -1.51
CA ALA A 25 -18.69 -6.67 -0.71
C ALA A 25 -20.09 -7.01 -0.17
N PHE A 26 -20.94 -7.66 -0.96
CA PHE A 26 -22.25 -8.18 -0.55
C PHE A 26 -22.10 -9.34 0.43
N SER A 27 -21.15 -10.24 0.19
CA SER A 27 -20.74 -11.29 1.11
C SER A 27 -20.10 -10.70 2.36
N TYR A 28 -19.45 -9.53 2.29
CA TYR A 28 -18.89 -8.84 3.46
C TYR A 28 -19.97 -8.17 4.31
N LEU A 29 -20.95 -7.51 3.69
CA LEU A 29 -22.12 -6.94 4.38
C LEU A 29 -23.00 -8.05 4.97
N ASN A 30 -23.21 -9.13 4.23
CA ASN A 30 -23.88 -10.32 4.72
C ASN A 30 -23.01 -11.07 5.72
N PHE A 31 -21.68 -11.02 5.65
CA PHE A 31 -20.77 -11.57 6.64
C PHE A 31 -20.80 -10.74 7.92
N ILE A 32 -20.90 -9.40 7.85
CA ILE A 32 -21.11 -8.55 9.03
C ILE A 32 -22.49 -8.84 9.64
N ARG A 33 -23.54 -8.96 8.82
CA ARG A 33 -24.89 -9.30 9.27
C ARG A 33 -24.97 -10.73 9.83
N TRP A 34 -24.29 -11.68 9.21
CA TRP A 34 -24.13 -13.07 9.66
C TRP A 34 -23.31 -13.14 10.94
N LEU A 35 -22.24 -12.35 11.06
CA LEU A 35 -21.37 -12.30 12.23
C LEU A 35 -22.03 -11.58 13.42
N CYS A 36 -22.88 -10.60 13.17
CA CYS A 36 -23.80 -10.02 14.16
C CYS A 36 -24.96 -10.96 14.52
N GLY A 37 -25.34 -11.86 13.60
CA GLY A 37 -26.36 -12.90 13.80
C GLY A 37 -25.80 -14.23 14.33
N LEU A 38 -24.48 -14.35 14.51
CA LEU A 38 -23.88 -15.55 15.09
C LEU A 38 -24.34 -15.67 16.55
N PRO A 39 -24.58 -16.90 17.03
CA PRO A 39 -24.73 -17.16 18.45
C PRO A 39 -23.55 -16.52 19.18
N LYS A 40 -23.83 -15.75 20.25
CA LYS A 40 -22.82 -15.03 21.04
C LYS A 40 -21.63 -15.93 21.42
N VAL A 41 -21.89 -17.22 21.62
CA VAL A 41 -20.89 -18.28 21.88
C VAL A 41 -19.83 -18.38 20.79
N ILE A 42 -20.21 -18.37 19.52
CA ILE A 42 -19.27 -18.48 18.39
C ILE A 42 -18.42 -17.21 18.29
N GLN A 43 -19.02 -16.04 18.49
CA GLN A 43 -18.31 -14.77 18.47
C GLN A 43 -17.25 -14.70 19.58
N VAL A 44 -17.62 -15.05 20.81
CA VAL A 44 -16.72 -15.10 21.97
C VAL A 44 -15.62 -16.15 21.77
N SER A 45 -15.94 -17.27 21.14
CA SER A 45 -14.96 -18.34 20.86
C SER A 45 -13.90 -17.89 19.84
N ILE A 46 -14.30 -17.19 18.77
CA ILE A 46 -13.37 -16.61 17.79
C ILE A 46 -12.47 -15.54 18.45
N GLU A 47 -13.05 -14.69 19.31
CA GLU A 47 -12.32 -13.68 20.08
C GLU A 47 -11.30 -14.32 21.03
N GLY A 48 -11.71 -15.37 21.75
CA GLY A 48 -10.82 -16.14 22.63
C GLY A 48 -9.67 -16.80 21.87
N LEU A 49 -9.93 -17.40 20.71
CA LEU A 49 -8.88 -18.02 19.89
C LEU A 49 -7.84 -16.99 19.40
N LEU A 50 -8.29 -15.79 19.02
CA LEU A 50 -7.41 -14.68 18.63
C LEU A 50 -6.58 -14.14 19.80
N LEU A 51 -7.14 -14.12 21.02
CA LEU A 51 -6.40 -13.75 22.22
C LEU A 51 -5.31 -14.79 22.54
N VAL A 52 -5.63 -16.08 22.42
CA VAL A 52 -4.65 -17.16 22.58
C VAL A 52 -3.53 -17.05 21.54
N GLU A 53 -3.84 -16.79 20.27
CA GLU A 53 -2.85 -16.56 19.21
C GLU A 53 -1.90 -15.39 19.57
N LEU A 54 -2.43 -14.25 20.05
CA LEU A 54 -1.60 -13.11 20.42
C LEU A 54 -0.73 -13.44 21.65
N LEU A 55 -1.30 -14.05 22.68
CA LEU A 55 -0.54 -14.41 23.88
C LEU A 55 0.57 -15.39 23.53
N ALA A 56 0.29 -16.41 22.70
CA ALA A 56 1.30 -17.34 22.22
C ALA A 56 2.44 -16.59 21.48
N HIS A 57 2.10 -15.63 20.61
CA HIS A 57 3.09 -14.84 19.90
C HIS A 57 3.94 -13.97 20.85
N PHE A 58 3.31 -13.36 21.85
CA PHE A 58 3.95 -12.50 22.86
C PHE A 58 4.86 -13.29 23.82
N PHE A 59 4.45 -14.50 24.22
CA PHE A 59 5.26 -15.36 25.08
C PHE A 59 6.39 -16.07 24.31
N ALA A 60 6.20 -16.37 23.03
CA ALA A 60 7.25 -16.91 22.16
C ALA A 60 8.34 -15.87 21.83
N THR A 61 8.03 -14.57 21.89
CA THR A 61 9.04 -13.52 21.69
C THR A 61 9.94 -13.38 22.92
N ARG A 62 11.26 -13.47 22.72
CA ARG A 62 12.28 -13.32 23.78
C ARG A 62 12.13 -11.99 24.52
N CYS A 63 12.39 -12.02 25.84
CA CYS A 63 12.29 -10.85 26.72
C CYS A 63 13.04 -9.60 26.24
N ALA A 64 14.19 -9.76 25.57
CA ALA A 64 15.01 -8.66 25.10
C ALA A 64 14.38 -7.84 23.95
N GLU A 65 13.43 -8.41 23.20
CA GLU A 65 12.85 -7.78 21.99
C GLU A 65 11.39 -7.34 22.17
N ARG A 66 10.81 -7.51 23.37
CA ARG A 66 9.39 -7.18 23.65
C ARG A 66 9.02 -5.72 23.37
N ARG A 67 9.93 -4.78 23.61
CA ARG A 67 9.72 -3.36 23.29
C ARG A 67 9.71 -3.09 21.79
N ALA A 68 10.52 -3.83 21.01
CA ALA A 68 10.51 -3.75 19.56
C ALA A 68 9.24 -4.40 18.99
N PHE A 69 8.78 -5.50 19.60
CA PHE A 69 7.52 -6.15 19.28
C PHE A 69 6.32 -5.20 19.49
N LEU A 70 6.25 -4.50 20.63
CA LEU A 70 5.16 -3.55 20.92
C LEU A 70 5.12 -2.33 19.97
N LYS A 71 6.27 -1.92 19.43
CA LYS A 71 6.37 -0.78 18.50
C LYS A 71 6.10 -1.16 17.04
N ASN A 72 5.99 -2.44 16.71
CA ASN A 72 5.71 -2.88 15.35
C ASN A 72 4.25 -2.57 14.99
N PRO A 73 3.96 -1.84 13.90
CA PRO A 73 2.59 -1.44 13.52
C PRO A 73 1.62 -2.61 13.40
N TYR A 74 2.07 -3.80 12.99
CA TYR A 74 1.23 -5.00 12.89
C TYR A 74 0.75 -5.49 14.26
N ASN A 75 1.60 -5.39 15.28
CA ASN A 75 1.27 -5.84 16.62
C ASN A 75 0.34 -4.84 17.32
N ILE A 76 0.46 -3.55 17.03
CA ILE A 76 -0.49 -2.52 17.49
C ILE A 76 -1.90 -2.85 16.98
N ILE A 77 -2.06 -3.20 15.70
CA ILE A 77 -3.35 -3.65 15.14
C ILE A 77 -3.85 -4.89 15.88
N ASP A 78 -2.97 -5.82 16.24
CA ASP A 78 -3.34 -7.02 16.98
C ASP A 78 -3.83 -6.73 18.41
N PHE A 79 -3.21 -5.78 19.11
CA PHE A 79 -3.65 -5.31 20.43
C PHE A 79 -4.99 -4.59 20.36
N VAL A 80 -5.16 -3.67 19.40
CA VAL A 80 -6.40 -2.92 19.22
C VAL A 80 -7.56 -3.86 18.87
N ALA A 81 -7.31 -4.95 18.15
CA ALA A 81 -8.32 -5.97 17.84
C ALA A 81 -8.73 -6.84 19.05
N ILE A 82 -8.03 -6.78 20.19
CA ILE A 82 -8.37 -7.50 21.44
C ILE A 82 -9.10 -6.60 22.45
N LEU A 83 -8.93 -5.28 22.33
CA LEU A 83 -9.68 -4.28 23.08
C LEU A 83 -11.20 -4.57 23.17
N PRO A 84 -11.87 -5.06 22.10
CA PRO A 84 -13.27 -5.47 22.20
C PRO A 84 -13.57 -6.57 23.21
N MET A 85 -12.69 -7.57 23.31
CA MET A 85 -12.83 -8.68 24.25
C MET A 85 -12.60 -8.21 25.68
N ALA A 86 -11.63 -7.31 25.89
CA ALA A 86 -11.38 -6.71 27.19
C ALA A 86 -12.58 -5.88 27.69
N LEU A 87 -13.21 -5.10 26.79
CA LEU A 87 -14.44 -4.36 27.07
C LEU A 87 -15.61 -5.30 27.38
N ARG A 88 -15.80 -6.39 26.63
CA ARG A 88 -16.84 -7.40 26.93
C ARG A 88 -16.65 -8.06 28.30
N LEU A 89 -15.41 -8.32 28.70
CA LEU A 89 -15.12 -8.95 29.99
C LEU A 89 -15.45 -8.02 31.18
N GLN A 90 -15.27 -6.70 31.01
CA GLN A 90 -15.60 -5.71 32.03
C GLN A 90 -17.11 -5.44 32.16
N VAL A 91 -17.86 -5.47 31.05
CA VAL A 91 -19.30 -5.20 31.03
C VAL A 91 -20.12 -6.46 31.37
N GLY A 92 -19.51 -7.64 31.32
CA GLY A 92 -20.16 -8.94 31.57
C GLY A 92 -20.69 -9.60 30.29
N ILE A 93 -21.00 -10.90 30.37
CA ILE A 93 -21.51 -11.70 29.25
C ILE A 93 -22.93 -11.26 28.84
N ALA A 94 -23.65 -10.59 29.74
CA ALA A 94 -24.92 -9.94 29.46
C ALA A 94 -24.65 -8.67 28.64
N THR A 95 -25.03 -8.71 27.37
CA THR A 95 -24.97 -7.54 26.48
C THR A 95 -25.88 -6.44 27.02
N PRO A 96 -25.39 -5.21 27.24
CA PRO A 96 -26.26 -4.10 27.59
C PRO A 96 -27.28 -3.92 26.47
N THR A 97 -28.56 -3.88 26.81
CA THR A 97 -29.60 -3.50 25.86
C THR A 97 -29.36 -2.07 25.41
N ARG A 98 -29.86 -1.71 24.22
CA ARG A 98 -29.71 -0.36 23.64
C ARG A 98 -30.09 0.76 24.62
N ASP A 99 -30.98 0.45 25.56
CA ASP A 99 -31.55 1.38 26.54
C ASP A 99 -30.65 1.65 27.75
N GLU A 100 -29.67 0.80 28.08
CA GLU A 100 -28.80 1.00 29.25
C GLU A 100 -27.57 1.85 28.93
N ASN A 101 -26.91 1.61 27.79
CA ASN A 101 -25.70 2.33 27.37
C ASN A 101 -25.51 2.27 25.85
N ALA A 102 -26.15 3.21 25.13
CA ALA A 102 -26.10 3.27 23.66
C ALA A 102 -24.67 3.33 23.11
N VAL A 103 -23.76 4.08 23.75
CA VAL A 103 -22.37 4.23 23.30
C VAL A 103 -21.62 2.90 23.30
N ILE A 104 -21.73 2.12 24.38
CA ILE A 104 -21.07 0.81 24.50
C ILE A 104 -21.66 -0.16 23.48
N HIS A 105 -22.98 -0.11 23.28
CA HIS A 105 -23.66 -0.93 22.28
C HIS A 105 -23.16 -0.62 20.85
N TYR A 106 -23.09 0.65 20.44
CA TYR A 106 -22.56 1.03 19.12
C TYR A 106 -21.08 0.70 18.96
N LEU A 107 -20.28 0.90 20.02
CA LEU A 107 -18.85 0.60 19.99
C LEU A 107 -18.62 -0.90 19.79
N LEU A 108 -19.32 -1.76 20.52
CA LEU A 108 -19.21 -3.23 20.43
C LEU A 108 -19.75 -3.83 19.12
N TYR A 109 -20.82 -3.26 18.54
CA TYR A 109 -21.47 -3.81 17.35
C TYR A 109 -21.01 -3.19 16.02
N CYS A 110 -20.60 -1.93 16.00
CA CYS A 110 -20.20 -1.25 14.77
C CYS A 110 -18.68 -1.05 14.66
N LEU A 111 -18.04 -0.49 15.68
CA LEU A 111 -16.64 -0.09 15.59
C LEU A 111 -15.69 -1.30 15.71
N VAL A 112 -15.95 -2.15 16.70
CA VAL A 112 -15.17 -3.34 17.03
C VAL A 112 -15.01 -4.31 15.84
N PRO A 113 -16.08 -4.71 15.12
CA PRO A 113 -15.94 -5.66 14.02
C PRO A 113 -15.12 -5.09 12.85
N VAL A 114 -15.24 -3.78 12.59
CA VAL A 114 -14.50 -3.08 11.53
C VAL A 114 -13.01 -3.03 11.87
N VAL A 115 -12.67 -2.68 13.11
CA VAL A 115 -11.28 -2.65 13.60
C VAL A 115 -10.63 -4.03 13.51
N ARG A 116 -11.34 -5.11 13.85
CA ARG A 116 -10.83 -6.48 13.73
C ARG A 116 -10.47 -6.86 12.29
N GLN A 117 -11.22 -6.34 11.31
CA GLN A 117 -10.97 -6.62 9.89
C GLN A 117 -9.64 -6.02 9.40
N LEU A 118 -9.11 -5.00 10.08
CA LEU A 118 -7.78 -4.44 9.78
C LEU A 118 -6.66 -5.50 9.92
N LYS A 119 -6.86 -6.59 10.69
CA LYS A 119 -5.94 -7.74 10.72
C LYS A 119 -5.79 -8.41 9.35
N LEU A 120 -6.74 -8.29 8.43
CA LEU A 120 -6.63 -8.85 7.08
C LEU A 120 -5.54 -8.14 6.26
N ILE A 121 -5.23 -6.88 6.57
CA ILE A 121 -4.19 -6.11 5.88
C ILE A 121 -2.84 -6.84 5.92
N ARG A 122 -2.51 -7.52 7.04
CA ARG A 122 -1.26 -8.30 7.17
C ARG A 122 -1.22 -9.57 6.32
N LYS A 123 -2.37 -10.08 5.87
CA LYS A 123 -2.47 -11.28 5.04
C LYS A 123 -2.21 -11.00 3.56
N PHE A 124 -2.34 -9.74 3.13
CA PHE A 124 -2.20 -9.36 1.74
C PHE A 124 -0.88 -8.62 1.51
N PRO A 125 0.18 -9.30 1.03
CA PRO A 125 1.48 -8.66 0.76
C PRO A 125 1.37 -7.51 -0.25
N LYS A 126 0.36 -7.55 -1.13
CA LYS A 126 0.06 -6.45 -2.07
C LYS A 126 -0.38 -5.16 -1.35
N VAL A 127 -1.16 -5.28 -0.28
CA VAL A 127 -1.62 -4.12 0.52
C VAL A 127 -0.48 -3.59 1.39
N GLN A 128 0.39 -4.48 1.90
CA GLN A 128 1.60 -4.06 2.62
C GLN A 128 2.52 -3.21 1.74
N LEU A 129 2.73 -3.62 0.48
CA LEU A 129 3.49 -2.81 -0.48
C LEU A 129 2.85 -1.44 -0.69
N LEU A 130 1.52 -1.40 -0.90
CA LEU A 130 0.78 -0.15 -1.06
C LEU A 130 0.97 0.78 0.16
N LEU A 131 0.81 0.25 1.38
CA LEU A 131 0.97 1.02 2.61
C LEU A 131 2.41 1.49 2.82
N HIS A 132 3.39 0.69 2.42
CA HIS A 132 4.79 1.08 2.47
C HIS A 132 5.07 2.26 1.53
N VAL A 133 4.60 2.19 0.28
CA VAL A 133 4.76 3.28 -0.70
C VAL A 133 4.07 4.55 -0.21
N LEU A 134 2.85 4.42 0.33
CA LEU A 134 2.14 5.53 0.95
C LEU A 134 2.93 6.13 2.13
N SER A 135 3.47 5.30 3.02
CA SER A 135 4.30 5.75 4.15
C SER A 135 5.54 6.50 3.71
N THR A 136 6.16 6.10 2.61
CA THR A 136 7.35 6.76 2.07
C THR A 136 6.99 8.08 1.39
N THR A 137 5.83 8.17 0.73
CA THR A 137 5.37 9.42 0.10
C THR A 137 4.75 10.41 1.07
N PHE A 138 4.43 9.98 2.30
CA PHE A 138 3.86 10.85 3.33
C PHE A 138 4.77 12.05 3.66
N ASP A 139 6.09 11.96 3.49
CA ASP A 139 6.98 13.10 3.72
C ASP A 139 6.74 14.25 2.74
N ALA A 140 6.49 13.95 1.46
CA ALA A 140 6.08 14.94 0.48
C ALA A 140 4.64 15.42 0.72
N LEU A 141 3.75 14.52 1.17
CA LEU A 141 2.35 14.83 1.43
C LEU A 141 2.15 15.79 2.62
N LYS A 142 3.00 15.71 3.65
CA LYS A 142 2.94 16.60 4.83
C LYS A 142 3.06 18.08 4.46
N LEU A 143 4.01 18.43 3.59
CA LEU A 143 4.21 19.81 3.14
C LEU A 143 2.96 20.34 2.43
N LEU A 144 2.36 19.50 1.60
CA LEU A 144 1.19 19.85 0.82
C LEU A 144 -0.07 20.01 1.68
N LEU A 145 -0.28 19.13 2.65
CA LEU A 145 -1.33 19.27 3.66
C LEU A 145 -1.15 20.55 4.50
N PHE A 146 0.09 20.90 4.85
CA PHE A 146 0.38 22.15 5.54
C PHE A 146 -0.02 23.37 4.71
N LEU A 147 0.29 23.40 3.42
CA LEU A 147 -0.09 24.48 2.52
C LEU A 147 -1.61 24.60 2.33
N VAL A 148 -2.32 23.46 2.21
CA VAL A 148 -3.78 23.43 2.18
C VAL A 148 -4.38 23.99 3.47
N CYS A 149 -3.82 23.63 4.63
CA CYS A 149 -4.26 24.17 5.92
C CYS A 149 -4.08 25.70 5.98
N LEU A 150 -2.97 26.24 5.48
CA LEU A 150 -2.75 27.69 5.39
C LEU A 150 -3.79 28.38 4.50
N ILE A 151 -4.13 27.80 3.35
CA ILE A 151 -5.17 28.33 2.47
C ILE A 151 -6.52 28.36 3.21
N VAL A 152 -6.90 27.27 3.87
CA VAL A 152 -8.14 27.18 4.63
C VAL A 152 -8.20 28.23 5.75
N LEU A 153 -7.10 28.43 6.49
CA LEU A 153 -7.04 29.43 7.56
C LEU A 153 -7.09 30.86 7.02
N MET A 154 -6.33 31.16 5.96
CA MET A 154 -6.31 32.48 5.33
C MET A 154 -7.70 32.89 4.81
N PHE A 155 -8.33 32.03 4.02
CA PHE A 155 -9.66 32.30 3.50
C PHE A 155 -10.74 32.22 4.60
N GLY A 156 -10.60 31.34 5.58
CA GLY A 156 -11.51 31.22 6.70
C GLY A 156 -11.57 32.51 7.53
N CYS A 157 -10.42 33.10 7.85
CA CYS A 157 -10.35 34.39 8.51
C CYS A 157 -10.97 35.50 7.65
N ALA A 158 -10.72 35.49 6.33
CA ALA A 158 -11.26 36.50 5.44
C ALA A 158 -12.80 36.41 5.31
N PHE A 159 -13.37 35.21 5.26
CA PHE A 159 -14.83 35.01 5.32
C PHE A 159 -15.42 35.46 6.65
N TYR A 160 -14.76 35.18 7.77
CA TYR A 160 -15.25 35.63 9.09
C TYR A 160 -15.34 37.16 9.19
N VAL A 161 -14.37 37.88 8.60
CA VAL A 161 -14.36 39.36 8.62
C VAL A 161 -15.35 39.97 7.62
N LEU A 162 -15.48 39.38 6.43
CA LEU A 162 -16.25 39.95 5.33
C LEU A 162 -17.72 39.51 5.29
N GLU A 163 -18.07 38.40 5.95
CA GLU A 163 -19.42 37.85 6.01
C GLU A 163 -19.89 37.65 7.47
N PRO A 164 -19.91 38.71 8.31
CA PRO A 164 -20.28 38.58 9.72
C PRO A 164 -21.75 38.17 9.92
N GLU A 165 -22.62 38.44 8.95
CA GLU A 165 -24.04 38.07 9.01
C GLU A 165 -24.32 36.62 8.61
N ALA A 166 -23.44 36.01 7.81
CA ALA A 166 -23.59 34.62 7.38
C ALA A 166 -22.76 33.63 8.22
N MET A 167 -21.75 34.12 8.94
CA MET A 167 -20.77 33.30 9.66
C MET A 167 -20.79 33.59 11.17
N ASP A 168 -21.39 32.68 11.94
CA ASP A 168 -21.53 32.85 13.41
C ASP A 168 -20.21 32.76 14.18
N SER A 169 -19.23 32.01 13.67
CA SER A 169 -17.96 31.76 14.35
C SER A 169 -16.81 31.51 13.37
N LEU A 170 -15.57 31.76 13.79
CA LEU A 170 -14.39 31.45 12.99
C LEU A 170 -14.32 29.96 12.60
N SER A 171 -14.74 29.05 13.48
CA SER A 171 -14.84 27.62 13.18
C SER A 171 -15.81 27.33 12.04
N THR A 172 -16.91 28.08 11.96
CA THR A 172 -17.89 27.97 10.87
C THR A 172 -17.28 28.39 9.53
N SER A 173 -16.54 29.50 9.50
CA SER A 173 -15.84 29.96 8.29
C SER A 173 -14.74 29.00 7.85
N ILE A 174 -13.96 28.46 8.80
CA ILE A 174 -12.94 27.43 8.53
C ILE A 174 -13.60 26.15 8.01
N TYR A 175 -14.74 25.75 8.57
CA TYR A 175 -15.52 24.60 8.10
C TYR A 175 -15.97 24.81 6.65
N LEU A 176 -16.57 25.97 6.34
CA LEU A 176 -16.96 26.34 4.98
C LEU A 176 -15.78 26.31 4.00
N CYS A 177 -14.63 26.84 4.40
CA CYS A 177 -13.42 26.76 3.58
C CYS A 177 -12.94 25.32 3.39
N THR A 178 -13.00 24.50 4.44
CA THR A 178 -12.57 23.09 4.38
C THR A 178 -13.42 22.31 3.40
N VAL A 179 -14.76 22.38 3.50
CA VAL A 179 -15.68 21.67 2.60
C VAL A 179 -15.58 22.16 1.15
N THR A 180 -15.25 23.44 0.96
CA THR A 180 -15.03 24.04 -0.37
C THR A 180 -13.71 23.56 -0.97
N VAL A 181 -12.64 23.50 -0.16
CA VAL A 181 -11.33 23.00 -0.60
C VAL A 181 -11.37 21.50 -0.89
N THR A 182 -12.13 20.72 -0.13
CA THR A 182 -12.35 19.29 -0.37
C THR A 182 -13.39 19.01 -1.46
N THR A 183 -13.89 20.03 -2.16
CA THR A 183 -14.91 19.92 -3.23
C THR A 183 -16.23 19.26 -2.83
N VAL A 184 -16.50 19.16 -1.53
CA VAL A 184 -17.76 18.58 -1.00
C VAL A 184 -18.88 19.61 -1.17
N GLY A 185 -18.59 20.85 -0.75
CA GLY A 185 -19.57 21.95 -0.70
C GLY A 185 -20.65 21.73 0.37
N THR A 186 -21.08 22.81 1.01
CA THR A 186 -22.26 22.80 1.89
C THR A 186 -23.36 23.64 1.26
N CYS A 187 -24.58 23.13 1.23
CA CYS A 187 -25.73 23.89 0.72
C CYS A 187 -26.35 24.82 1.77
N ASP A 188 -25.92 24.72 3.03
CA ASP A 188 -26.57 25.40 4.16
C ASP A 188 -25.91 26.73 4.53
N MET A 189 -24.67 26.97 4.08
CA MET A 189 -23.86 28.14 4.48
C MET A 189 -23.09 28.68 3.27
N ASN A 190 -23.45 29.88 2.82
CA ASN A 190 -22.92 30.49 1.61
C ASN A 190 -22.72 32.00 1.83
N PRO A 191 -21.68 32.62 1.24
CA PRO A 191 -21.49 34.06 1.32
C PRO A 191 -22.63 34.81 0.64
N VAL A 192 -23.18 35.81 1.32
CA VAL A 192 -24.29 36.62 0.81
C VAL A 192 -23.79 37.86 0.09
N THR A 193 -22.66 38.43 0.53
CA THR A 193 -22.11 39.66 -0.06
C THR A 193 -21.51 39.40 -1.45
N PRO A 194 -21.51 40.42 -2.34
CA PRO A 194 -20.88 40.29 -3.65
C PRO A 194 -19.37 40.01 -3.55
N VAL A 195 -18.70 40.57 -2.54
CA VAL A 195 -17.26 40.34 -2.30
C VAL A 195 -17.01 38.90 -1.86
N GLY A 196 -17.80 38.38 -0.93
CA GLY A 196 -17.69 36.99 -0.49
C GLY A 196 -17.95 35.98 -1.60
N LYS A 197 -18.86 36.29 -2.54
CA LYS A 197 -19.08 35.46 -3.74
C LYS A 197 -17.87 35.41 -4.67
N ILE A 198 -17.21 36.55 -4.90
CA ILE A 198 -15.96 36.60 -5.69
C ILE A 198 -14.86 35.79 -4.98
N MET A 199 -14.74 35.95 -3.66
CA MET A 199 -13.79 35.19 -2.86
C MET A 199 -14.06 33.69 -2.86
N ALA A 200 -15.32 33.27 -2.80
CA ALA A 200 -15.69 31.86 -2.94
C ALA A 200 -15.29 31.32 -4.31
N GLY A 201 -15.49 32.10 -5.38
CA GLY A 201 -14.98 31.75 -6.71
C GLY A 201 -13.45 31.59 -6.75
N ALA A 202 -12.72 32.53 -6.15
CA ALA A 202 -11.26 32.47 -6.07
C ALA A 202 -10.75 31.29 -5.22
N LEU A 203 -11.43 31.00 -4.10
CA LEU A 203 -11.14 29.84 -3.25
C LEU A 203 -11.37 28.53 -4.02
N CYS A 204 -12.50 28.40 -4.71
CA CYS A 204 -12.78 27.22 -5.55
C CYS A 204 -11.74 27.01 -6.64
N LEU A 205 -11.30 28.07 -7.31
CA LEU A 205 -10.28 27.95 -8.36
C LEU A 205 -8.92 27.57 -7.79
N THR A 206 -8.52 28.20 -6.69
CA THR A 206 -7.25 27.92 -6.01
C THR A 206 -7.24 26.50 -5.45
N SER A 207 -8.34 26.05 -4.84
CA SER A 207 -8.43 24.73 -4.21
C SER A 207 -8.32 23.57 -5.19
N VAL A 208 -8.97 23.67 -6.35
CA VAL A 208 -8.91 22.63 -7.39
C VAL A 208 -7.48 22.43 -7.88
N LEU A 209 -6.72 23.52 -8.06
CA LEU A 209 -5.31 23.45 -8.46
C LEU A 209 -4.45 22.75 -7.39
N PHE A 210 -4.68 23.07 -6.11
CA PHE A 210 -3.92 22.47 -5.01
C PHE A 210 -4.29 21.02 -4.72
N MET A 211 -5.57 20.64 -4.81
CA MET A 211 -6.03 19.27 -4.57
C MET A 211 -5.62 18.28 -5.68
N ALA A 212 -5.19 18.76 -6.85
CA ALA A 212 -4.61 17.91 -7.89
C ALA A 212 -3.21 17.38 -7.50
N MET A 213 -2.45 18.12 -6.70
CA MET A 213 -1.05 17.78 -6.37
C MET A 213 -0.91 16.51 -5.50
N PRO A 214 -1.68 16.29 -4.42
CA PRO A 214 -1.53 15.09 -3.58
C PRO A 214 -1.82 13.83 -4.37
N LEU A 215 -2.88 13.89 -5.19
CA LEU A 215 -3.30 12.78 -6.03
C LEU A 215 -2.24 12.47 -7.10
N SER A 216 -1.63 13.49 -7.70
CA SER A 216 -0.55 13.33 -8.69
C SER A 216 0.73 12.74 -8.07
N VAL A 217 1.18 13.25 -6.92
CA VAL A 217 2.38 12.75 -6.22
C VAL A 217 2.19 11.29 -5.80
N LEU A 218 1.03 10.97 -5.21
CA LEU A 218 0.71 9.60 -4.84
C LEU A 218 0.58 8.70 -6.07
N GLY A 219 -0.08 9.19 -7.12
CA GLY A 219 -0.25 8.46 -8.38
C GLY A 219 1.07 8.13 -9.06
N ASN A 220 2.01 9.07 -9.11
CA ASN A 220 3.33 8.85 -9.70
C ASN A 220 4.14 7.82 -8.90
N ALA A 221 4.16 7.94 -7.57
CA ALA A 221 4.87 6.97 -6.72
C ALA A 221 4.27 5.55 -6.81
N MET A 222 2.94 5.45 -6.90
CA MET A 222 2.26 4.18 -7.15
C MET A 222 2.59 3.65 -8.56
N SER A 223 2.55 4.49 -9.59
CA SER A 223 2.89 4.10 -10.96
C SER A 223 4.32 3.55 -11.06
N GLN A 224 5.29 4.25 -10.47
CA GLN A 224 6.69 3.82 -10.42
C GLN A 224 6.82 2.48 -9.69
N THR A 225 6.23 2.35 -8.50
CA THR A 225 6.34 1.09 -7.73
C THR A 225 5.59 -0.08 -8.37
N TRP A 226 4.55 0.18 -9.17
CA TRP A 226 3.87 -0.84 -9.96
C TRP A 226 4.67 -1.25 -11.19
N ALA A 227 5.28 -0.29 -11.90
CA ALA A 227 6.24 -0.57 -12.97
C ALA A 227 7.38 -1.46 -12.45
N ASP A 228 7.85 -1.15 -11.24
CA ASP A 228 8.92 -1.90 -10.59
C ASP A 228 8.50 -3.29 -10.15
N ARG A 229 7.21 -3.46 -9.86
CA ARG A 229 6.75 -4.74 -9.35
C ARG A 229 6.85 -5.85 -10.39
N HIS A 230 6.61 -5.53 -11.67
CA HIS A 230 6.70 -6.54 -12.73
C HIS A 230 8.13 -7.08 -12.86
N ARG A 231 9.11 -6.17 -12.96
CA ARG A 231 10.53 -6.50 -12.96
C ARG A 231 10.92 -7.29 -11.71
N ILE A 232 10.60 -6.82 -10.50
CA ILE A 232 10.94 -7.52 -9.24
C ILE A 232 10.40 -8.96 -9.22
N VAL A 233 9.18 -9.20 -9.73
CA VAL A 233 8.60 -10.54 -9.79
C VAL A 233 9.39 -11.45 -10.75
N LEU A 234 9.73 -10.98 -11.95
CA LEU A 234 10.52 -11.74 -12.93
C LEU A 234 11.91 -12.11 -12.38
N ILE A 235 12.63 -11.15 -11.81
CA ILE A 235 13.95 -11.37 -11.19
C ILE A 235 13.86 -12.40 -10.06
N THR A 236 12.83 -12.28 -9.21
CA THR A 236 12.62 -13.22 -8.10
C THR A 236 12.31 -14.63 -8.59
N GLN A 237 11.55 -14.78 -9.68
CA GLN A 237 11.28 -16.08 -10.29
C GLN A 237 12.54 -16.69 -10.91
N ALA A 238 13.32 -15.92 -11.66
CA ALA A 238 14.59 -16.35 -12.23
C ALA A 238 15.54 -16.84 -11.12
N ARG A 239 15.73 -16.03 -10.08
CA ARG A 239 16.53 -16.36 -8.90
C ARG A 239 16.11 -17.65 -8.20
N ARG A 240 14.80 -17.85 -7.98
CA ARG A 240 14.28 -19.08 -7.35
C ARG A 240 14.57 -20.30 -8.21
N LYS A 241 14.38 -20.20 -9.53
CA LYS A 241 14.63 -21.30 -10.46
C LYS A 241 16.12 -21.64 -10.52
N LEU A 242 17.00 -20.64 -10.60
CA LEU A 242 18.45 -20.83 -10.51
C LEU A 242 18.87 -21.53 -9.22
N LYS A 243 18.33 -21.08 -8.08
CA LYS A 243 18.60 -21.71 -6.78
C LYS A 243 18.12 -23.16 -6.71
N ASN A 244 16.94 -23.46 -7.25
CA ASN A 244 16.41 -24.82 -7.31
C ASN A 244 17.24 -25.75 -8.20
N LEU A 245 17.94 -25.20 -9.19
CA LEU A 245 18.89 -25.92 -10.04
C LEU A 245 20.28 -26.07 -9.39
N GLY A 246 20.48 -25.57 -8.16
CA GLY A 246 21.73 -25.67 -7.42
C GLY A 246 22.75 -24.56 -7.75
N TYR A 247 22.36 -23.52 -8.49
CA TYR A 247 23.24 -22.40 -8.76
C TYR A 247 23.26 -21.43 -7.56
N THR A 248 24.47 -21.12 -7.10
CA THR A 248 24.77 -20.12 -6.08
C THR A 248 25.42 -18.89 -6.71
N ALA A 249 25.60 -17.82 -5.94
CA ALA A 249 26.25 -16.59 -6.40
C ALA A 249 27.66 -16.84 -6.99
N GLU A 250 28.40 -17.83 -6.48
CA GLU A 250 29.75 -18.20 -6.96
C GLU A 250 29.74 -18.84 -8.35
N HIS A 251 28.61 -19.40 -8.78
CA HIS A 251 28.47 -20.05 -10.08
C HIS A 251 28.01 -19.08 -11.17
N MET A 252 27.56 -17.87 -10.82
CA MET A 252 27.04 -16.89 -11.77
C MET A 252 28.12 -16.36 -12.73
N PRO A 253 29.36 -16.02 -12.31
CA PRO A 253 30.40 -15.60 -13.25
C PRO A 253 30.75 -16.68 -14.28
N LYS A 254 30.81 -17.95 -13.83
CA LYS A 254 31.06 -19.09 -14.73
C LYS A 254 29.89 -19.35 -15.68
N LEU A 255 28.66 -19.08 -15.23
CA LEU A 255 27.48 -19.18 -16.07
C LEU A 255 27.51 -18.07 -17.12
N PHE A 256 27.84 -16.84 -16.72
CA PHE A 256 27.94 -15.68 -17.60
C PHE A 256 28.94 -15.93 -18.74
N SER A 257 30.19 -16.25 -18.43
CA SER A 257 31.25 -16.53 -19.41
C SER A 257 30.96 -17.75 -20.31
N LYS A 258 30.04 -18.64 -19.92
CA LYS A 258 29.64 -19.79 -20.74
C LYS A 258 28.65 -19.41 -21.84
N PHE A 259 27.90 -18.33 -21.66
CA PHE A 259 26.85 -17.89 -22.57
C PHE A 259 27.24 -16.64 -23.37
N ASP A 260 28.21 -15.87 -22.90
CA ASP A 260 28.96 -14.88 -23.67
C ASP A 260 29.78 -15.62 -24.76
N LYS A 261 29.27 -15.63 -26.00
CA LYS A 261 29.85 -16.39 -27.12
C LYS A 261 30.90 -15.60 -27.86
N ASP A 262 30.75 -14.28 -27.93
CA ASP A 262 31.67 -13.39 -28.62
C ASP A 262 32.82 -12.92 -27.72
N GLY A 263 32.71 -13.15 -26.41
CA GLY A 263 33.73 -12.86 -25.41
C GLY A 263 33.85 -11.37 -25.11
N ASN A 264 32.79 -10.59 -25.37
CA ASN A 264 32.82 -9.15 -25.22
C ASN A 264 32.67 -8.71 -23.74
N GLY A 265 32.30 -9.62 -22.83
CA GLY A 265 32.11 -9.34 -21.41
C GLY A 265 30.71 -8.86 -21.03
N GLU A 266 29.79 -8.86 -21.99
CA GLU A 266 28.38 -8.47 -21.91
C GLU A 266 27.52 -9.62 -22.44
N LEU A 267 26.30 -9.78 -21.94
CA LEU A 267 25.31 -10.68 -22.53
C LEU A 267 24.37 -9.87 -23.40
N GLU A 268 24.43 -10.05 -24.72
CA GLU A 268 23.47 -9.47 -25.64
C GLU A 268 22.09 -10.18 -25.54
N MET A 269 21.03 -9.57 -26.07
CA MET A 269 19.66 -10.09 -25.99
C MET A 269 19.53 -11.55 -26.47
N ASP A 270 20.19 -11.90 -27.57
CA ASP A 270 20.13 -13.24 -28.16
C ASP A 270 20.84 -14.27 -27.26
N GLU A 271 21.97 -13.92 -26.67
CA GLU A 271 22.73 -14.76 -25.74
C GLU A 271 21.99 -14.94 -24.41
N PHE A 272 21.35 -13.88 -23.92
CA PHE A 272 20.50 -13.93 -22.74
C PHE A 272 19.27 -14.82 -22.97
N CYS A 273 18.63 -14.76 -24.14
CA CYS A 273 17.52 -15.64 -24.48
C CYS A 273 17.97 -17.11 -24.51
N ASP A 274 19.14 -17.40 -25.06
CA ASP A 274 19.75 -18.74 -25.03
C ASP A 274 20.04 -19.20 -23.59
N LEU A 275 20.54 -18.31 -22.73
CA LEU A 275 20.75 -18.60 -21.31
C LEU A 275 19.44 -18.99 -20.63
N VAL A 276 18.39 -18.19 -20.78
CA VAL A 276 17.08 -18.43 -20.17
C VAL A 276 16.46 -19.74 -20.69
N ALA A 277 16.56 -20.01 -21.99
CA ALA A 277 16.05 -21.21 -22.62
C ALA A 277 16.78 -22.48 -22.12
N LYS A 278 18.12 -22.45 -22.10
CA LYS A 278 18.96 -23.61 -21.73
C LYS A 278 18.90 -23.94 -20.25
N MET A 279 18.69 -22.92 -19.40
CA MET A 279 18.47 -23.08 -17.97
C MET A 279 17.06 -23.63 -17.64
N ARG A 280 16.24 -23.93 -18.65
CA ARG A 280 14.86 -24.46 -18.51
C ARG A 280 14.02 -23.63 -17.55
N ILE A 281 14.23 -22.31 -17.56
CA ILE A 281 13.53 -21.40 -16.66
C ILE A 281 12.04 -21.34 -17.06
N GLY A 282 11.64 -21.84 -18.24
CA GLY A 282 10.22 -22.01 -18.60
C GLY A 282 9.47 -20.68 -18.65
N MET A 283 10.18 -19.60 -19.02
CA MET A 283 9.62 -18.28 -19.27
C MET A 283 9.31 -18.14 -20.75
N LYS A 284 8.30 -17.35 -21.09
CA LYS A 284 7.99 -17.00 -22.48
C LYS A 284 9.06 -16.04 -23.02
N HIS A 285 9.20 -15.96 -24.34
CA HIS A 285 10.17 -15.04 -24.96
C HIS A 285 9.91 -13.58 -24.55
N SER A 286 8.64 -13.15 -24.46
CA SER A 286 8.28 -11.81 -23.97
C SER A 286 8.73 -11.54 -22.53
N GLU A 287 8.68 -12.56 -21.66
CA GLU A 287 9.13 -12.44 -20.26
C GLU A 287 10.67 -12.40 -20.17
N ALA A 288 11.37 -13.08 -21.09
CA ALA A 288 12.83 -13.02 -21.19
C ALA A 288 13.30 -11.64 -21.66
N THR A 289 12.64 -11.03 -22.65
CA THR A 289 12.92 -9.67 -23.11
C THR A 289 12.68 -8.65 -21.99
N GLU A 290 11.59 -8.77 -21.25
CA GLU A 290 11.34 -7.88 -20.11
C GLU A 290 12.33 -8.08 -18.96
N LEU A 291 12.79 -9.32 -18.73
CA LEU A 291 13.82 -9.60 -17.74
C LEU A 291 15.18 -9.04 -18.17
N PHE A 292 15.51 -9.09 -19.47
CA PHE A 292 16.70 -8.48 -20.04
C PHE A 292 16.72 -6.97 -19.77
N LEU A 293 15.64 -6.28 -20.17
CA LEU A 293 15.48 -4.84 -19.93
C LEU A 293 15.41 -4.46 -18.45
N ALA A 294 15.15 -5.43 -17.56
CA ALA A 294 15.19 -5.22 -16.12
C ALA A 294 16.60 -5.42 -15.53
N PHE A 295 17.50 -6.07 -16.25
CA PHE A 295 18.89 -6.31 -15.86
C PHE A 295 19.83 -5.24 -16.42
N ASP A 296 19.60 -4.83 -17.66
CA ASP A 296 20.24 -3.70 -18.34
C ASP A 296 19.81 -2.37 -17.66
N GLU A 297 20.66 -1.86 -16.75
CA GLU A 297 20.34 -0.66 -15.95
C GLU A 297 20.71 0.63 -16.68
N ASP A 298 21.74 0.60 -17.53
CA ASP A 298 22.26 1.76 -18.27
C ASP A 298 21.69 1.90 -19.69
N GLY A 299 20.98 0.88 -20.18
CA GLY A 299 20.27 0.88 -21.46
C GLY A 299 21.20 0.77 -22.65
N ASP A 300 22.41 0.21 -22.48
CA ASP A 300 23.41 0.09 -23.53
C ASP A 300 23.14 -1.08 -24.50
N GLY A 301 22.19 -1.97 -24.15
CA GLY A 301 21.80 -3.11 -24.95
C GLY A 301 22.62 -4.38 -24.69
N GLY A 302 23.53 -4.35 -23.71
CA GLY A 302 24.23 -5.49 -23.12
C GLY A 302 23.86 -5.66 -21.64
N ILE A 303 24.18 -6.82 -21.07
CA ILE A 303 24.13 -7.00 -19.62
C ILE A 303 25.52 -7.38 -19.15
N THR A 304 26.17 -6.51 -18.40
CA THR A 304 27.50 -6.80 -17.84
C THR A 304 27.42 -7.85 -16.71
N GLU A 305 28.54 -8.51 -16.40
CA GLU A 305 28.60 -9.45 -15.26
C GLU A 305 28.18 -8.77 -13.93
N MET A 306 28.54 -7.49 -13.78
CA MET A 306 28.20 -6.71 -12.60
C MET A 306 26.70 -6.48 -12.48
N GLU A 307 26.02 -6.11 -13.56
CA GLU A 307 24.57 -5.92 -13.59
C GLU A 307 23.83 -7.24 -13.35
N PHE A 308 24.26 -8.30 -14.03
CA PHE A 308 23.72 -9.64 -13.85
C PHE A 308 23.79 -10.08 -12.37
N MET A 309 24.94 -9.85 -11.74
CA MET A 309 25.17 -10.17 -10.31
C MET A 309 24.40 -9.24 -9.37
N LYS A 310 24.33 -7.95 -9.67
CA LYS A 310 23.60 -6.95 -8.87
C LYS A 310 22.10 -7.23 -8.88
N ALA A 311 21.55 -7.62 -10.03
CA ALA A 311 20.13 -7.94 -10.19
C ALA A 311 19.76 -9.27 -9.48
N LEU A 312 20.55 -10.33 -9.70
CA LEU A 312 20.26 -11.65 -9.12
C LEU A 312 20.72 -11.81 -7.68
N TYR A 313 21.81 -11.18 -7.25
CA TYR A 313 22.42 -11.36 -5.92
C TYR A 313 22.93 -10.06 -5.30
N PRO A 314 22.08 -9.05 -5.03
CA PRO A 314 22.51 -7.74 -4.53
C PRO A 314 23.30 -7.78 -3.21
N LEU A 315 23.04 -8.76 -2.32
CA LEU A 315 23.75 -8.91 -1.05
C LEU A 315 25.15 -9.54 -1.24
N ASP A 316 25.27 -10.53 -2.12
CA ASP A 316 26.53 -11.22 -2.39
C ASP A 316 27.42 -10.42 -3.34
N TYR A 317 26.82 -9.66 -4.27
CA TYR A 317 27.51 -8.66 -5.09
C TYR A 317 28.37 -7.72 -4.23
N ARG A 318 27.79 -7.17 -3.15
CA ARG A 318 28.52 -6.32 -2.19
C ARG A 318 29.63 -7.04 -1.43
N ARG A 319 29.63 -8.37 -1.35
CA ARG A 319 30.72 -9.14 -0.71
C ARG A 319 31.82 -9.47 -1.70
N ILE A 320 31.44 -9.87 -2.91
CA ILE A 320 32.35 -10.36 -3.96
C ILE A 320 33.13 -9.18 -4.57
N TYR A 321 32.45 -8.10 -4.97
CA TYR A 321 33.10 -6.99 -5.69
C TYR A 321 33.62 -5.86 -4.78
N ARG A 322 33.15 -5.75 -3.53
CA ARG A 322 33.73 -4.81 -2.55
C ARG A 322 35.16 -5.17 -2.14
N ARG A 323 35.54 -6.44 -2.29
CA ARG A 323 36.91 -6.91 -2.04
C ARG A 323 37.86 -6.58 -3.20
N ALA A 324 37.31 -6.39 -4.40
CA ALA A 324 38.07 -6.03 -5.60
C ALA A 324 38.28 -4.51 -5.74
N SER A 325 37.39 -3.67 -5.20
CA SER A 325 37.45 -2.21 -5.39
C SER A 325 38.32 -1.45 -4.39
N GLY A 326 38.80 -2.05 -3.30
CA GLY A 326 39.76 -1.40 -2.39
C GLY A 326 39.31 -0.08 -1.73
N VAL A 327 38.06 0.36 -1.91
CA VAL A 327 37.59 1.63 -1.36
C VAL A 327 36.95 1.41 0.01
N SER A 328 37.66 1.82 1.07
CA SER A 328 37.10 2.01 2.40
C SER A 328 36.31 3.33 2.44
N TRP A 329 35.00 3.27 2.54
CA TRP A 329 34.23 4.41 3.03
C TRP A 329 34.05 4.22 4.54
N GLY A 330 34.53 5.22 5.30
CA GLY A 330 34.50 5.27 6.75
C GLY A 330 33.09 5.18 7.33
N ALA A 331 33.07 4.75 8.59
CA ALA A 331 31.91 4.39 9.41
C ALA A 331 30.79 5.45 9.49
#